data_AF-A0A090W2R4-F1
#
_entry.id   AF-A0A090W2R4-F1
#
_cell.length_a   1.000
_cell.length_b   1.000
_cell.length_c   1.000
_cell.angle_alpha   90.00
_cell.angle_beta   90.00
_cell.angle_gamma   90.00
#
_symmetry.space_group_name_H-M   'P 1'
#
loop_
_entity.id
_entity.type
_entity.pdbx_description
1 polymer ?
#
loop_
_entity_poly.entity_id
_entity_poly.type
_entity_poly.pdbx_seq_one_letter_code
_entity_poly.pdbx_strand_id
1 'polypeptide(L)'
;MKKVISLIYLLGVFQSLTAQNKTEIKQKLDSLAKVYTEYRLNNQLQKKRFEVTITSEKWDSINFDPYRNDIKIQPFEITFSDSTYTSPIDGKKVITSRYGWRRGRAHQGIDIDLVTGDSVRTMFDGIVRFARYSSGHGRIVIVRHYNA
;
A
#
# COMPACT_ATOMS: atom_id res chain seq x y z
N MET A 1 1.83 11.15 -76.77
CA MET A 1 2.42 10.00 -76.01
C MET A 1 3.29 10.44 -74.84
N LYS A 2 4.36 11.22 -75.01
CA LYS A 2 5.28 11.62 -73.90
C LYS A 2 4.60 12.32 -72.69
N LYS A 3 3.62 13.20 -72.94
CA LYS A 3 2.85 13.90 -71.89
C LYS A 3 1.96 12.98 -71.04
N VAL A 4 1.41 11.92 -71.65
CA VAL A 4 0.55 10.93 -70.97
C VAL A 4 1.37 10.03 -70.05
N ILE A 5 2.56 9.61 -70.52
CA ILE A 5 3.50 8.80 -69.72
C ILE A 5 3.96 9.62 -68.49
N SER A 6 4.31 10.89 -68.66
CA SER A 6 4.71 11.76 -67.55
C SER A 6 3.61 11.94 -66.48
N LEU A 7 2.34 12.01 -66.89
CA LEU A 7 1.21 12.14 -65.96
C LEU A 7 0.99 10.86 -65.15
N ILE A 8 1.16 9.69 -65.77
CA ILE A 8 1.06 8.38 -65.08
C ILE A 8 2.16 8.24 -64.03
N TYR A 9 3.40 8.64 -64.35
CA TYR A 9 4.49 8.65 -63.37
C TYR A 9 4.21 9.59 -62.19
N LEU A 10 3.70 10.81 -62.46
CA LEU A 10 3.36 11.77 -61.41
C LEU A 10 2.25 11.22 -60.48
N LEU A 11 1.23 10.58 -61.05
CA LEU A 11 0.15 9.96 -60.29
C LEU A 11 0.64 8.78 -59.44
N GLY A 12 1.56 7.96 -59.98
CA GLY A 12 2.19 6.86 -59.24
C GLY A 12 3.05 7.33 -58.07
N VAL A 13 3.81 8.42 -58.24
CA VAL A 13 4.59 9.04 -57.16
C VAL A 13 3.69 9.64 -56.07
N PHE A 14 2.56 10.24 -56.44
CA PHE A 14 1.60 10.75 -55.47
C PHE A 14 0.94 9.63 -54.66
N GLN A 15 0.53 8.55 -55.33
CA GLN A 15 -0.05 7.37 -54.68
C GLN A 15 0.95 6.70 -53.71
N SER A 16 2.22 6.56 -54.09
CA SER A 16 3.23 5.97 -53.19
C SER A 16 3.50 6.84 -51.96
N LEU A 17 3.56 8.17 -52.11
CA LEU A 17 3.74 9.10 -50.98
C LEU A 17 2.56 9.04 -49.99
N THR A 18 1.32 8.98 -50.49
CA THR A 18 0.13 8.83 -49.63
C THR A 18 0.10 7.49 -48.88
N ALA A 19 0.54 6.41 -49.53
CA ALA A 19 0.65 5.09 -48.91
C ALA A 19 1.74 5.05 -47.83
N GLN A 20 2.88 5.71 -48.07
CA GLN A 20 3.96 5.82 -47.10
C GLN A 20 3.52 6.61 -45.86
N ASN A 21 2.86 7.76 -46.04
CA ASN A 21 2.29 8.54 -44.93
C ASN A 21 1.25 7.74 -44.12
N LYS A 22 0.38 6.99 -44.80
CA LYS A 22 -0.61 6.12 -44.12
C LYS A 22 0.07 5.04 -43.28
N THR A 23 1.17 4.47 -43.78
CA THR A 23 1.94 3.44 -43.09
C THR A 23 2.62 4.00 -41.85
N GLU A 24 3.23 5.19 -41.95
CA GLU A 24 3.86 5.88 -40.82
C GLU A 24 2.83 6.25 -39.73
N ILE A 25 1.66 6.75 -40.13
CA ILE A 25 0.55 7.04 -39.20
C ILE A 25 0.10 5.76 -38.48
N LYS A 26 -0.05 4.65 -39.21
CA LYS A 26 -0.41 3.36 -38.61
C LYS A 26 0.64 2.88 -37.61
N GLN A 27 1.92 2.96 -37.96
CA GLN A 27 3.01 2.59 -37.06
C GLN A 27 3.03 3.44 -35.78
N LYS A 28 2.77 4.75 -35.88
CA LYS A 28 2.63 5.64 -34.72
C LYS A 28 1.42 5.33 -33.86
N LEU A 29 0.29 4.94 -34.47
CA LEU A 29 -0.90 4.51 -33.73
C LEU A 29 -0.67 3.18 -33.01
N ASP A 30 -0.01 2.23 -33.65
CA ASP A 30 0.33 0.93 -33.05
C ASP A 30 1.30 1.10 -31.88
N SER A 31 2.30 1.98 -32.00
CA SER A 31 3.23 2.28 -30.92
C SER A 31 2.55 3.00 -29.74
N LEU A 32 1.65 3.95 -30.01
CA LEU A 32 0.87 4.62 -28.97
C LEU A 32 -0.06 3.65 -28.24
N ALA A 33 -0.72 2.74 -28.97
CA ALA A 33 -1.55 1.70 -28.38
C ALA A 33 -0.75 0.77 -27.46
N LYS A 34 0.48 0.43 -27.86
CA LYS A 34 1.41 -0.36 -27.03
C LYS A 34 1.78 0.37 -25.74
N VAL A 35 2.18 1.64 -25.82
CA VAL A 35 2.54 2.46 -24.65
C VAL A 35 1.36 2.57 -23.68
N TYR A 36 0.14 2.82 -24.20
CA TYR A 36 -1.06 2.89 -23.36
C TYR A 36 -1.35 1.55 -22.67
N THR A 37 -1.16 0.43 -23.37
CA THR A 37 -1.35 -0.91 -22.81
C THR A 37 -0.36 -1.21 -21.69
N GLU A 38 0.92 -0.86 -21.89
CA GLU A 38 1.97 -0.99 -20.87
C GLU A 38 1.66 -0.13 -19.63
N TYR A 39 1.25 1.11 -19.81
CA TYR A 39 0.83 2.00 -18.71
C TYR A 39 -0.33 1.41 -17.90
N ARG A 40 -1.35 0.88 -18.58
CA ARG A 40 -2.51 0.24 -17.93
C ARG A 40 -2.10 -1.00 -17.13
N LEU A 41 -1.24 -1.85 -17.69
CA LEU A 41 -0.74 -3.04 -17.01
C LEU A 41 0.10 -2.67 -15.79
N ASN A 42 0.98 -1.68 -15.91
CA ASN A 42 1.80 -1.19 -14.81
C ASN A 42 0.94 -0.64 -13.66
N ASN A 43 -0.10 0.14 -13.96
CA ASN A 43 -1.03 0.62 -12.94
C ASN A 43 -1.78 -0.53 -12.24
N GLN A 44 -2.19 -1.54 -13.01
CA GLN A 44 -2.85 -2.72 -12.43
C GLN A 44 -1.89 -3.53 -11.55
N LEU A 45 -0.64 -3.70 -11.97
CA LEU A 45 0.41 -4.37 -11.17
C LEU A 45 0.76 -3.56 -9.92
N GLN A 46 0.87 -2.24 -10.01
CA GLN A 46 1.09 -1.38 -8.84
C GLN A 46 -0.07 -1.49 -7.85
N LYS A 47 -1.31 -1.43 -8.33
CA LYS A 47 -2.50 -1.66 -7.50
C LYS A 47 -2.47 -3.03 -6.84
N LYS A 48 -2.14 -4.09 -7.60
CA LYS A 48 -2.00 -5.46 -7.08
C LYS A 48 -0.84 -5.62 -6.09
N ARG A 49 0.25 -4.88 -6.27
CA ARG A 49 1.39 -4.84 -5.32
C ARG A 49 1.02 -4.08 -4.05
N PHE A 50 0.21 -3.03 -4.14
CA PHE A 50 -0.36 -2.36 -2.98
C PHE A 50 -1.41 -3.23 -2.27
N GLU A 51 -2.09 -4.11 -3.01
CA GLU A 51 -2.91 -5.19 -2.46
C GLU A 51 -2.10 -6.32 -1.79
N VAL A 52 -0.75 -6.24 -1.69
CA VAL A 52 0.02 -7.06 -0.74
C VAL A 52 -0.54 -6.74 0.64
N THR A 53 -1.39 -7.66 1.07
CA THR A 53 -2.49 -7.32 1.95
C THR A 53 -1.95 -7.06 3.33
N ILE A 54 -2.61 -6.19 4.10
CA ILE A 54 -2.43 -6.08 5.55
C ILE A 54 -2.52 -7.46 6.27
N THR A 55 -3.05 -8.49 5.59
CA THR A 55 -3.16 -9.88 6.05
C THR A 55 -2.17 -10.86 5.42
N SER A 56 -1.22 -10.41 4.60
CA SER A 56 -0.37 -11.31 3.80
C SER A 56 0.78 -11.94 4.58
N GLU A 57 1.52 -11.14 5.35
CA GLU A 57 2.67 -11.62 6.13
C GLU A 57 2.32 -11.92 7.58
N LYS A 58 2.66 -13.12 8.05
CA LYS A 58 2.55 -13.53 9.47
C LYS A 58 1.18 -13.24 10.10
N TRP A 59 0.13 -13.43 9.30
CA TRP A 59 -1.24 -13.32 9.77
C TRP A 59 -1.63 -14.53 10.60
N ASP A 60 -1.56 -14.37 11.92
CA ASP A 60 -1.93 -15.39 12.90
C ASP A 60 -3.01 -14.85 13.84
N SER A 61 -4.16 -15.52 13.91
CA SER A 61 -5.30 -15.14 14.77
C SER A 61 -5.36 -15.92 16.09
N ILE A 62 -4.35 -16.75 16.35
CA ILE A 62 -4.20 -17.62 17.53
C ILE A 62 -3.00 -17.19 18.38
N ASN A 63 -1.88 -16.81 17.75
CA ASN A 63 -0.72 -16.31 18.48
C ASN A 63 -0.68 -14.78 18.46
N PHE A 64 -0.64 -14.17 19.65
CA PHE A 64 -0.62 -12.73 19.77
C PHE A 64 0.70 -12.11 19.30
N ASP A 65 1.83 -12.84 19.38
CA ASP A 65 3.15 -12.38 18.90
C ASP A 65 3.76 -13.36 17.88
N PRO A 66 3.34 -13.29 16.59
CA PRO A 66 3.90 -14.13 15.53
C PRO A 66 5.30 -13.69 15.07
N TYR A 67 5.82 -12.58 15.60
CA TYR A 67 7.12 -12.01 15.27
C TYR A 67 8.17 -12.26 16.37
N ARG A 68 7.83 -13.04 17.41
CA ARG A 68 8.67 -13.26 18.60
C ARG A 68 10.13 -13.66 18.29
N ASN A 69 10.33 -14.46 17.25
CA ASN A 69 11.62 -15.00 16.87
C ASN A 69 12.30 -14.23 15.72
N ASP A 70 11.68 -13.15 15.24
CA ASP A 70 12.24 -12.37 14.16
C ASP A 70 13.29 -11.39 14.66
N ILE A 71 14.28 -11.14 13.79
CA ILE A 71 15.25 -10.08 14.01
C ILE A 71 14.51 -8.75 13.86
N LYS A 72 14.39 -8.03 14.97
CA LYS A 72 13.79 -6.68 15.00
C LYS A 72 14.83 -5.69 14.48
N ILE A 73 14.70 -5.29 13.21
CA ILE A 73 15.51 -4.21 12.64
C ILE A 73 14.91 -2.89 13.14
N GLN A 74 15.63 -2.18 14.02
CA GLN A 74 15.24 -0.88 14.58
C GLN A 74 16.40 0.12 14.45
N PRO A 75 16.11 1.43 14.32
CA PRO A 75 14.79 2.06 14.18
C PRO A 75 14.37 2.20 12.71
N PHE A 76 13.08 1.95 12.43
CA PHE A 76 12.45 2.46 11.22
C PHE A 76 11.68 3.73 11.59
N GLU A 77 11.89 4.79 10.84
CA GLU A 77 11.12 6.03 11.00
C GLU A 77 9.74 5.81 10.37
N ILE A 78 8.68 6.03 11.15
CA ILE A 78 7.32 6.07 10.64
C ILE A 78 6.90 7.54 10.61
N THR A 79 6.60 8.04 9.42
CA THR A 79 5.99 9.37 9.26
C THR A 79 4.48 9.21 9.20
N PHE A 80 3.77 9.95 10.06
CA PHE A 80 2.32 10.00 10.02
C PHE A 80 1.89 11.37 9.50
N SER A 81 0.79 11.41 8.73
CA SER A 81 0.05 12.67 8.62
C SER A 81 -0.78 12.81 9.90
N ASP A 82 -0.61 13.91 10.63
CA ASP A 82 -1.23 14.10 11.96
C ASP A 82 -2.76 13.96 11.96
N SER A 83 -3.41 14.03 10.80
CA SER A 83 -4.86 13.90 10.62
C SER A 83 -5.42 12.50 10.87
N THR A 84 -4.61 11.43 10.93
CA THR A 84 -5.12 10.04 11.07
C THR A 84 -5.07 9.50 12.49
N TYR A 85 -4.44 10.20 13.42
CA TYR A 85 -4.29 9.77 14.81
C TYR A 85 -5.52 10.12 15.65
N THR A 86 -5.98 9.17 16.46
CA THR A 86 -6.89 9.45 17.58
C THR A 86 -6.37 8.87 18.90
N SER A 87 -6.76 9.50 20.02
CA SER A 87 -6.50 8.96 21.36
C SER A 87 -7.28 7.64 21.54
N PRO A 88 -6.69 6.61 22.16
CA PRO A 88 -7.39 5.33 22.40
C PRO A 88 -8.46 5.42 23.48
N ILE A 89 -8.47 6.50 24.25
CA ILE A 89 -9.41 6.75 25.34
C ILE A 89 -9.96 8.16 25.22
N ASP A 90 -11.19 8.34 25.69
CA ASP A 90 -11.85 9.63 25.77
C ASP A 90 -11.32 10.41 27.01
N GLY A 91 -11.16 11.73 26.88
CA GLY A 91 -10.75 12.59 27.99
C GLY A 91 -9.25 12.59 28.33
N LYS A 92 -8.93 12.84 29.61
CA LYS A 92 -7.55 13.06 30.08
C LYS A 92 -6.79 11.73 30.18
N LYS A 93 -5.70 11.61 29.45
CA LYS A 93 -4.80 10.46 29.50
C LYS A 93 -3.88 10.52 30.72
N VAL A 94 -4.12 9.64 31.70
CA VAL A 94 -3.25 9.47 32.88
C VAL A 94 -2.40 8.23 32.69
N ILE A 95 -1.08 8.43 32.48
CA ILE A 95 -0.12 7.34 32.32
C ILE A 95 0.35 6.90 33.70
N THR A 96 0.04 5.68 34.08
CA THR A 96 0.46 5.08 35.37
C THR A 96 1.83 4.42 35.25
N SER A 97 2.22 3.99 34.04
CA SER A 97 3.50 3.35 33.76
C SER A 97 3.97 3.67 32.33
N ARG A 98 5.23 4.05 32.18
CA ARG A 98 5.84 4.43 30.89
C ARG A 98 6.53 3.25 30.22
N TYR A 99 6.71 3.35 28.90
CA TYR A 99 7.59 2.46 28.12
C TYR A 99 9.03 2.57 28.62
N GLY A 100 9.77 1.46 28.63
CA GLY A 100 11.20 1.44 28.98
C GLY A 100 11.59 0.32 29.94
N TRP A 101 12.79 0.42 30.53
CA TRP A 101 13.34 -0.64 31.39
C TRP A 101 12.75 -0.56 32.81
N ARG A 102 12.21 -1.67 33.33
CA ARG A 102 11.72 -1.76 34.72
C ARG A 102 11.95 -3.13 35.34
N ARG A 103 12.42 -3.16 36.60
CA ARG A 103 12.57 -4.40 37.39
C ARG A 103 13.30 -5.53 36.63
N GLY A 104 14.36 -5.17 35.91
CA GLY A 104 15.19 -6.11 35.15
C GLY A 104 14.60 -6.62 33.83
N ARG A 105 13.47 -6.07 33.36
CA ARG A 105 12.86 -6.43 32.07
C ARG A 105 12.37 -5.19 31.32
N ALA A 106 12.26 -5.28 30.00
CA ALA A 106 11.70 -4.23 29.16
C ALA A 106 10.17 -4.19 29.29
N HIS A 107 9.62 -3.00 29.55
CA HIS A 107 8.21 -2.69 29.41
C HIS A 107 7.92 -2.27 27.97
N GLN A 108 7.21 -3.11 27.23
CA GLN A 108 6.99 -2.95 25.78
C GLN A 108 5.76 -2.10 25.43
N GLY A 109 5.23 -1.32 26.38
CA GLY A 109 4.05 -0.48 26.20
C GLY A 109 3.93 0.60 27.29
N ILE A 110 2.80 1.28 27.31
CA ILE A 110 2.40 2.21 28.38
C ILE A 110 1.14 1.68 29.07
N ASP A 111 1.02 1.94 30.36
CA ASP A 111 -0.19 1.64 31.12
C ASP A 111 -0.96 2.95 31.35
N ILE A 112 -2.25 2.93 31.02
CA ILE A 112 -3.16 4.07 31.14
C ILE A 112 -4.19 3.72 32.21
N ASP A 113 -4.48 4.67 33.10
CA ASP A 113 -5.51 4.51 34.12
C ASP A 113 -6.90 4.47 33.48
N LEU A 114 -7.66 3.41 33.80
CA LEU A 114 -9.03 3.16 33.30
C LEU A 114 -9.87 2.50 34.38
N VAL A 115 -11.17 2.75 34.34
CA VAL A 115 -12.17 2.07 35.17
C VAL A 115 -12.81 0.95 34.36
N THR A 116 -13.08 -0.19 35.01
CA THR A 116 -13.77 -1.31 34.36
C THR A 116 -15.09 -0.85 33.76
N GLY A 117 -15.22 -1.00 32.44
CA GLY A 117 -16.38 -0.54 31.67
C GLY A 117 -16.08 0.64 30.73
N ASP A 118 -14.94 1.31 30.91
CA ASP A 118 -14.50 2.37 30.01
C ASP A 118 -14.31 1.86 28.58
N SER A 119 -14.65 2.72 27.61
CA SER A 119 -14.48 2.41 26.19
C SER A 119 -13.04 2.65 25.75
N VAL A 120 -12.49 1.68 25.02
CA VAL A 120 -11.16 1.78 24.40
C VAL A 120 -11.32 1.67 22.88
N ARG A 121 -10.67 2.58 22.15
CA ARG A 121 -10.74 2.71 20.69
C ARG A 121 -9.37 2.45 20.05
N THR A 122 -9.37 2.10 18.77
CA THR A 122 -8.13 1.98 17.99
C THR A 122 -7.58 3.36 17.66
N MET A 123 -6.26 3.49 17.61
CA MET A 123 -5.61 4.79 17.35
C MET A 123 -5.57 5.15 15.87
N PHE A 124 -5.68 4.13 14.99
CA PHE A 124 -5.70 4.25 13.54
C PHE A 124 -6.67 3.23 12.93
N ASP A 125 -7.00 3.40 11.66
CA ASP A 125 -7.75 2.44 10.86
C ASP A 125 -6.97 1.14 10.65
N GLY A 126 -7.66 0.01 10.61
CA GLY A 126 -7.01 -1.28 10.48
C GLY A 126 -7.95 -2.47 10.59
N ILE A 127 -7.35 -3.65 10.64
CA ILE A 127 -8.05 -4.93 10.75
C ILE A 127 -7.65 -5.61 12.06
N VAL A 128 -8.64 -6.07 12.82
CA VAL A 128 -8.42 -6.90 14.01
C VAL A 128 -7.78 -8.22 13.58
N ARG A 129 -6.54 -8.46 14.00
CA ARG A 129 -5.82 -9.72 13.74
C ARG A 129 -6.07 -10.75 14.84
N PHE A 130 -6.12 -10.31 16.09
CA PHE A 130 -6.21 -11.16 17.26
C PHE A 130 -7.15 -10.54 18.31
N ALA A 131 -8.07 -11.32 18.88
CA ALA A 131 -8.99 -10.89 19.93
C ALA A 131 -9.30 -12.06 20.88
N ARG A 132 -8.38 -12.36 21.79
CA ARG A 132 -8.50 -13.52 22.72
C ARG A 132 -7.84 -13.24 24.06
N TYR A 133 -8.04 -14.16 25.00
CA TYR A 133 -7.31 -14.19 26.26
C TYR A 133 -5.91 -14.78 26.07
N SER A 134 -4.91 -14.22 26.77
CA SER A 134 -3.54 -14.70 26.83
C SER A 134 -3.02 -14.70 28.27
N SER A 135 -2.27 -15.74 28.63
CA SER A 135 -1.62 -15.82 29.94
C SER A 135 -0.62 -14.67 30.12
N GLY A 136 -0.69 -13.97 31.26
CA GLY A 136 0.18 -12.84 31.60
C GLY A 136 -0.31 -11.46 31.13
N HIS A 137 -1.18 -11.39 30.13
CA HIS A 137 -1.69 -10.11 29.58
C HIS A 137 -3.21 -9.95 29.70
N GLY A 138 -3.95 -11.03 29.98
CA GLY A 138 -5.40 -10.98 30.06
C GLY A 138 -6.06 -10.97 28.67
N ARG A 139 -7.14 -10.19 28.50
CA ARG A 139 -7.83 -10.04 27.21
C ARG A 139 -7.06 -9.05 26.34
N ILE A 140 -6.61 -9.50 25.17
CA ILE A 140 -5.86 -8.67 24.22
C ILE A 140 -6.63 -8.56 22.92
N VAL A 141 -6.67 -7.35 22.38
CA VAL A 141 -7.03 -7.08 20.99
C VAL A 141 -5.79 -6.52 20.29
N ILE A 142 -5.41 -7.12 19.15
CA ILE A 142 -4.32 -6.63 18.31
C ILE A 142 -4.92 -6.25 16.95
N VAL A 143 -4.71 -5.00 16.59
CA VAL A 143 -5.11 -4.42 15.31
C VAL A 143 -3.86 -4.20 14.48
N ARG A 144 -3.89 -4.64 13.22
CA ARG A 144 -2.87 -4.28 12.25
C ARG A 144 -3.38 -3.08 11.47
N HIS A 145 -2.53 -2.07 11.32
CA HIS A 145 -2.83 -0.85 10.59
C HIS A 145 -2.25 -0.91 9.18
N TYR A 146 -2.82 -0.12 8.27
CA TYR A 146 -2.28 0.04 6.94
C TYR A 146 -0.96 0.81 7.05
N ASN A 147 0.14 0.19 6.62
CA ASN A 147 1.39 0.92 6.45
C ASN A 147 1.22 1.82 5.22
N ALA A 148 1.41 3.13 5.39
CA ALA A 148 1.51 4.08 4.29
C ALA A 148 2.85 3.91 3.56
#